data_AF-A0A947GS51-F1
#
_entry.id   AF-A0A947GS51-F1
#
_cell.length_a   1.000
_cell.length_b   1.000
_cell.length_c   1.000
_cell.angle_alpha   90.00
_cell.angle_beta   90.00
_cell.angle_gamma   90.00
#
_symmetry.space_group_name_H-M   'P 1'
#
loop_
_entity.id
_entity.type
_entity.pdbx_description
1 polymer ?
#
loop_
_entity_poly.entity_id
_entity_poly.type
_entity_poly.pdbx_seq_one_letter_code
_entity_poly.pdbx_strand_id
1 'polypeptide(L)'
;MFRIFLFVIFLLGSFSSVWALVDIGVISSTQDQTCLGTRAGGPLNCTANEFTVITSFSAAAGTPPFCVAGESFDFLVDLQLSGSKANRYNVGFFVGQNGNIPGNTVASTSPDLCSVNVFPVSPLPWNNATNDVCGDLQTLNNAAPPYESTVATINKIKVKCQVDAASGGSDLVVPYTISWFQNTGGNFCSGPGDVFTDTTSKCQSGFGKVNAINPVKVGAYVDVTKATLPAGNTTQSFVYRVTGPINSKVGTKIGTVYTSAVINSAADGINVSLKGGETARFFIDADATTSKTLTITEAATPGWESTANAISCTPIAGTPAITTSLPNRSIAANLSATNNAARCTITNQQSSKISLAKTVGGRVSSTDQFTVSASGGGTLQGSASATTAGAATSGATTFYSSPGVALTLADVAAGTTVLNNYDARLTCTNALSGTPGYTLNSAMPNNVSTTSASITPVAGDDISCTYTNTPKPRITLNKAISAAGGGRVRSTDQFVLAMTGATPVTTTGTGNAVTSAPVSLVATAGVPITVSETAASTTPATNLANYTTTYACTNSGTGGTVVTAGTGASFTFTPANNDVVACTFTNTRKSATL
;
A
#
# COMPACT_ATOMS: atom_id res chain seq x y z
N MET A 1 51.44 19.58 -32.39
CA MET A 1 51.89 18.41 -33.18
C MET A 1 50.74 17.40 -33.17
N PHE A 2 49.63 17.69 -33.87
CA PHE A 2 49.28 17.11 -35.18
C PHE A 2 49.63 15.63 -35.32
N ARG A 3 48.62 14.76 -35.31
CA ARG A 3 48.53 13.62 -36.25
C ARG A 3 47.10 13.08 -36.35
N ILE A 4 46.58 13.33 -37.54
CA ILE A 4 45.33 12.84 -38.15
C ILE A 4 45.41 11.32 -38.29
N PHE A 5 44.36 10.59 -37.88
CA PHE A 5 44.14 9.23 -38.33
C PHE A 5 42.99 9.22 -39.34
N LEU A 6 43.39 8.94 -40.58
CA LEU A 6 42.59 8.78 -41.78
C LEU A 6 41.84 7.43 -41.70
N PHE A 7 40.51 7.46 -41.62
CA PHE A 7 39.70 6.26 -41.78
C PHE A 7 39.21 6.20 -43.23
N VAL A 8 39.78 5.26 -44.00
CA VAL A 8 39.44 4.97 -45.39
C VAL A 8 38.16 4.15 -45.40
N ILE A 9 37.07 4.73 -45.88
CA ILE A 9 35.83 4.01 -46.20
C ILE A 9 35.93 3.49 -47.63
N PHE A 10 35.83 2.17 -47.77
CA PHE A 10 35.78 1.45 -49.03
C PHE A 10 34.47 1.80 -49.77
N LEU A 11 34.62 2.35 -50.98
CA LEU A 11 33.55 2.57 -51.95
C LEU A 11 33.11 1.22 -52.54
N LEU A 12 31.91 0.76 -52.20
CA LEU A 12 31.14 -0.16 -53.06
C LEU A 12 29.76 0.45 -53.23
N GLY A 13 29.47 0.84 -54.47
CA GLY A 13 28.31 1.62 -54.84
C GLY A 13 27.00 0.84 -54.75
N SER A 14 26.04 1.47 -54.09
CA SER A 14 24.63 1.45 -54.44
C SER A 14 24.06 2.80 -54.01
N PHE A 15 24.04 3.76 -54.95
CA PHE A 15 23.28 5.00 -54.77
C PHE A 15 21.79 4.65 -54.77
N SER A 16 21.20 4.41 -53.60
CA SER A 16 19.78 4.71 -53.41
C SER A 16 19.68 6.21 -53.17
N SER A 17 19.01 6.89 -54.08
CA SER A 17 18.69 8.31 -54.00
C SER A 17 17.92 8.62 -52.71
N VAL A 18 18.60 9.18 -51.72
CA VAL A 18 17.96 9.82 -50.56
C VAL A 18 17.44 11.17 -51.06
N TRP A 19 16.14 11.24 -51.33
CA TRP A 19 15.46 12.48 -51.70
C TRP A 19 15.51 13.45 -50.51
N ALA A 20 16.01 14.66 -50.74
CA ALA A 20 15.95 15.74 -49.76
C ALA A 20 14.48 16.20 -49.62
N LEU A 21 13.89 15.98 -48.44
CA LEU A 21 12.61 16.58 -48.08
C LEU A 21 12.79 18.10 -47.97
N VAL A 22 11.95 18.86 -48.66
CA VAL A 22 11.80 20.30 -48.44
C VAL A 22 10.97 20.46 -47.18
N ASP A 23 11.60 20.85 -46.06
CA ASP A 23 10.92 21.23 -44.83
C ASP A 23 10.30 22.62 -45.00
N ILE A 24 8.97 22.69 -45.08
CA ILE A 24 8.22 23.94 -45.24
C ILE A 24 7.89 24.62 -43.90
N GLY A 25 8.43 24.13 -42.79
CA GLY A 25 8.16 24.62 -41.44
C GLY A 25 6.81 24.12 -40.87
N VAL A 26 6.57 24.43 -39.59
CA VAL A 26 5.35 24.01 -38.88
C VAL A 26 4.24 25.04 -39.08
N ILE A 27 3.12 24.61 -39.67
CA ILE A 27 1.91 25.41 -39.87
C ILE A 27 1.00 25.24 -38.65
N SER A 28 0.40 26.32 -38.15
CA SER A 28 -0.57 26.24 -37.05
C SER A 28 -2.01 26.27 -37.53
N SER A 29 -2.79 25.31 -37.05
CA SER A 29 -4.22 25.28 -37.32
C SER A 29 -4.99 26.34 -36.55
N THR A 30 -5.94 26.95 -37.24
CA THR A 30 -6.99 27.73 -36.61
C THR A 30 -8.12 26.77 -36.23
N GLN A 31 -8.34 26.63 -34.92
CA GLN A 31 -9.39 25.79 -34.36
C GLN A 31 -10.76 26.49 -34.38
N ASP A 32 -11.79 25.73 -34.00
CA ASP A 32 -13.19 26.15 -33.93
C ASP A 32 -13.70 26.94 -35.16
N GLN A 33 -13.28 26.55 -36.38
CA GLN A 33 -13.70 27.18 -37.63
C GLN A 33 -14.90 26.48 -38.27
N THR A 34 -15.60 27.16 -39.19
CA THR A 34 -16.60 26.53 -40.05
C THR A 34 -15.96 25.51 -40.99
N CYS A 35 -16.60 24.35 -41.14
CA CYS A 35 -16.15 23.32 -42.06
C CYS A 35 -16.44 23.63 -43.54
N LEU A 36 -15.76 22.91 -44.44
CA LEU A 36 -15.80 23.15 -45.88
C LEU A 36 -17.22 23.08 -46.47
N GLY A 37 -18.02 22.07 -46.09
CA GLY A 37 -19.40 21.92 -46.61
C GLY A 37 -20.27 23.15 -46.27
N THR A 38 -20.14 23.68 -45.06
CA THR A 38 -20.82 24.91 -44.65
C THR A 38 -20.35 26.11 -45.49
N ARG A 39 -19.05 26.24 -45.73
CA ARG A 39 -18.49 27.33 -46.55
C ARG A 39 -18.93 27.25 -48.01
N ALA A 40 -19.12 26.05 -48.54
CA ALA A 40 -19.59 25.81 -49.89
C ALA A 40 -21.12 25.88 -50.04
N GLY A 41 -21.86 26.15 -48.96
CA GLY A 41 -23.32 26.24 -48.98
C GLY A 41 -24.05 24.90 -49.04
N GLY A 42 -23.37 23.78 -48.81
CA GLY A 42 -23.96 22.44 -48.85
C GLY A 42 -22.93 21.30 -48.83
N PRO A 43 -23.40 20.04 -48.67
CA PRO A 43 -22.52 18.88 -48.67
C PRO A 43 -21.87 18.68 -50.05
N LEU A 44 -20.54 18.54 -50.07
CA LEU A 44 -19.76 18.48 -51.30
C LEU A 44 -19.44 17.06 -51.78
N ASN A 45 -19.64 16.00 -50.97
CA ASN A 45 -19.33 14.61 -51.34
C ASN A 45 -17.95 14.43 -52.02
N CYS A 46 -16.93 15.03 -51.39
CA CYS A 46 -15.56 15.18 -51.87
C CYS A 46 -14.86 13.85 -52.19
N THR A 47 -14.92 13.42 -53.45
CA THR A 47 -14.47 12.10 -53.92
C THR A 47 -13.43 12.17 -55.04
N ALA A 48 -12.84 13.35 -55.28
CA ALA A 48 -11.88 13.53 -56.35
C ALA A 48 -10.55 12.80 -56.06
N ASN A 49 -10.04 12.06 -57.06
CA ASN A 49 -8.79 11.27 -56.99
C ASN A 49 -7.57 11.97 -57.61
N GLU A 50 -7.71 13.24 -57.98
CA GLU A 50 -6.66 14.02 -58.64
C GLU A 50 -5.72 14.72 -57.64
N PHE A 51 -6.10 14.74 -56.37
CA PHE A 51 -5.35 15.35 -55.28
C PHE A 51 -5.64 14.59 -54.00
N THR A 52 -4.94 13.47 -53.83
CA THR A 52 -5.18 12.54 -52.73
C THR A 52 -4.20 12.77 -51.61
N VAL A 53 -4.71 12.68 -50.40
CA VAL A 53 -3.89 12.72 -49.21
C VAL A 53 -3.40 11.30 -48.88
N ILE A 54 -2.09 11.09 -48.88
CA ILE A 54 -1.48 9.86 -48.33
C ILE A 54 -1.27 10.12 -46.84
N THR A 55 -2.33 10.09 -46.04
CA THR A 55 -2.19 10.31 -44.60
C THR A 55 -1.92 9.02 -43.86
N SER A 56 -0.73 8.97 -43.25
CA SER A 56 -0.57 8.37 -41.94
C SER A 56 -0.31 9.52 -40.95
N PHE A 57 -1.14 9.68 -39.94
CA PHE A 57 -1.00 10.78 -38.99
C PHE A 57 0.09 10.41 -37.96
N SER A 58 0.99 11.35 -37.67
CA SER A 58 1.99 11.26 -36.60
C SER A 58 1.52 12.07 -35.40
N ALA A 59 1.94 11.73 -34.19
CA ALA A 59 1.76 12.63 -33.04
C ALA A 59 3.08 13.29 -32.65
N ALA A 60 3.00 14.46 -32.00
CA ALA A 60 4.18 15.17 -31.54
C ALA A 60 4.93 14.34 -30.50
N ALA A 61 6.24 14.50 -30.41
CA ALA A 61 6.99 13.96 -29.28
C ALA A 61 6.40 14.48 -27.95
N GLY A 62 6.20 13.60 -26.98
CA GLY A 62 5.56 13.94 -25.70
C GLY A 62 4.02 13.99 -25.74
N THR A 63 3.39 13.71 -26.89
CA THR A 63 1.93 13.52 -26.95
C THR A 63 1.54 12.31 -26.10
N PRO A 64 0.45 12.38 -25.30
CA PRO A 64 -0.06 11.24 -24.57
C PRO A 64 -0.31 10.03 -25.51
N PRO A 65 0.17 8.82 -25.15
CA PRO A 65 -0.01 7.63 -25.99
C PRO A 65 -1.48 7.17 -26.07
N PHE A 66 -2.32 7.64 -25.14
CA PHE A 66 -3.76 7.45 -25.13
C PHE A 66 -4.47 8.79 -25.15
N CYS A 67 -5.45 8.94 -26.04
CA CYS A 67 -6.50 9.94 -25.90
C CYS A 67 -7.73 9.29 -25.26
N VAL A 68 -8.55 10.04 -24.52
CA VAL A 68 -9.74 9.47 -23.85
C VAL A 68 -10.89 9.42 -24.84
N ALA A 69 -11.51 8.26 -25.01
CA ALA A 69 -12.61 8.08 -25.97
C ALA A 69 -13.71 9.13 -25.78
N GLY A 70 -14.03 9.85 -26.86
CA GLY A 70 -15.05 10.89 -26.91
C GLY A 70 -14.58 12.29 -26.49
N GLU A 71 -13.43 12.44 -25.84
CA GLU A 71 -12.87 13.76 -25.46
C GLU A 71 -12.13 14.43 -26.62
N SER A 72 -11.94 15.75 -26.54
CA SER A 72 -11.08 16.48 -27.48
C SER A 72 -9.60 16.15 -27.26
N PHE A 73 -8.85 16.12 -28.35
CA PHE A 73 -7.43 15.81 -28.36
C PHE A 73 -6.70 16.70 -29.36
N ASP A 74 -5.58 17.28 -28.91
CA ASP A 74 -4.74 18.14 -29.73
C ASP A 74 -3.43 17.44 -30.07
N PHE A 75 -3.04 17.47 -31.33
CA PHE A 75 -1.78 16.89 -31.79
C PHE A 75 -1.27 17.61 -33.06
N LEU A 76 -0.12 17.17 -33.57
CA LEU A 76 0.39 17.59 -34.87
C LEU A 76 0.11 16.52 -35.92
N VAL A 77 0.24 16.82 -37.20
CA VAL A 77 0.14 15.84 -38.29
C VAL A 77 1.19 16.15 -39.33
N ASP A 78 1.88 15.12 -39.80
CA ASP A 78 2.63 15.17 -41.05
C ASP A 78 1.70 14.80 -42.20
N LEU A 79 1.40 15.79 -43.03
CA LEU A 79 0.50 15.65 -44.16
C LEU A 79 1.31 15.46 -45.45
N GLN A 80 1.20 14.27 -46.04
CA GLN A 80 1.79 13.95 -47.33
C GLN A 80 0.70 13.97 -48.42
N LEU A 81 0.95 14.72 -49.49
CA LEU A 81 0.05 14.87 -50.62
C LEU A 81 0.57 14.11 -51.83
N SER A 82 -0.32 13.54 -52.65
CA SER A 82 0.04 12.84 -53.89
C SER A 82 -1.04 12.96 -54.98
N GLY A 83 -0.71 12.48 -56.18
CA GLY A 83 -1.69 12.26 -57.25
C GLY A 83 -1.92 13.45 -58.19
N SER A 84 -1.49 14.66 -57.85
CA SER A 84 -1.68 15.81 -58.75
C SER A 84 -0.69 15.85 -59.91
N LYS A 85 -1.24 16.00 -61.11
CA LYS A 85 -0.50 16.27 -62.36
C LYS A 85 -0.72 17.69 -62.89
N ALA A 86 -1.42 18.54 -62.13
CA ALA A 86 -1.77 19.90 -62.53
C ALA A 86 -1.56 20.91 -61.38
N ASN A 87 -1.39 22.18 -61.73
CA ASN A 87 -1.37 23.27 -60.75
C ASN A 87 -2.69 23.33 -59.99
N ARG A 88 -2.64 23.53 -58.67
CA ARG A 88 -3.81 23.60 -57.79
C ARG A 88 -3.69 24.84 -56.93
N TYR A 89 -4.79 25.57 -56.78
CA TYR A 89 -4.77 26.90 -56.18
C TYR A 89 -5.55 26.97 -54.88
N ASN A 90 -5.16 27.87 -53.97
CA ASN A 90 -5.80 28.16 -52.70
C ASN A 90 -6.11 26.90 -51.89
N VAL A 91 -5.07 26.11 -51.61
CA VAL A 91 -5.24 24.78 -51.01
C VAL A 91 -5.57 24.91 -49.52
N GLY A 92 -6.63 24.23 -49.09
CA GLY A 92 -7.09 24.20 -47.71
C GLY A 92 -7.14 22.78 -47.15
N PHE A 93 -6.74 22.61 -45.88
CA PHE A 93 -6.84 21.35 -45.16
C PHE A 93 -7.72 21.51 -43.92
N PHE A 94 -8.77 20.69 -43.85
CA PHE A 94 -9.79 20.72 -42.82
C PHE A 94 -9.79 19.41 -42.05
N VAL A 95 -9.88 19.48 -40.73
CA VAL A 95 -10.03 18.33 -39.85
C VAL A 95 -11.27 18.51 -38.98
N GLY A 96 -12.15 17.52 -38.95
CA GLY A 96 -13.39 17.58 -38.18
C GLY A 96 -13.15 17.41 -36.67
N GLN A 97 -13.47 18.44 -35.89
CA GLN A 97 -13.21 18.46 -34.45
C GLN A 97 -14.15 17.58 -33.64
N ASN A 98 -15.37 17.35 -34.15
CA ASN A 98 -16.41 16.60 -33.44
C ASN A 98 -16.61 15.20 -34.03
N GLY A 99 -15.67 14.74 -34.86
CA GLY A 99 -15.77 13.50 -35.61
C GLY A 99 -16.57 13.62 -36.91
N ASN A 100 -16.98 14.84 -37.25
CA ASN A 100 -17.70 15.21 -38.46
C ASN A 100 -16.79 15.16 -39.70
N ILE A 101 -17.36 14.86 -40.87
CA ILE A 101 -16.62 14.91 -42.14
C ILE A 101 -16.66 16.36 -42.68
N PRO A 102 -15.52 17.07 -42.79
CA PRO A 102 -15.53 18.50 -43.11
C PRO A 102 -16.21 18.87 -44.43
N GLY A 103 -16.13 18.01 -45.46
CA GLY A 103 -16.76 18.24 -46.76
C GLY A 103 -18.27 18.00 -46.81
N ASN A 104 -18.85 17.26 -45.85
CA ASN A 104 -20.26 16.87 -45.85
C ASN A 104 -21.08 17.63 -44.78
N THR A 105 -20.44 18.50 -44.03
CA THR A 105 -21.07 19.18 -42.91
C THR A 105 -21.89 20.35 -43.39
N VAL A 106 -23.11 20.45 -42.86
CA VAL A 106 -24.09 21.48 -43.17
C VAL A 106 -24.61 21.96 -41.82
N ALA A 107 -24.74 23.28 -41.63
CA ALA A 107 -25.12 23.89 -40.37
C ALA A 107 -26.29 23.13 -39.68
N SER A 108 -25.96 22.26 -38.73
CA SER A 108 -26.92 21.61 -37.85
C SER A 108 -26.79 22.21 -36.46
N THR A 109 -27.77 21.94 -35.59
CA THR A 109 -27.95 22.55 -34.27
C THR A 109 -26.81 22.28 -33.25
N SER A 110 -25.73 21.61 -33.67
CA SER A 110 -24.43 21.54 -32.98
C SER A 110 -23.37 22.00 -33.97
N PRO A 111 -22.49 22.97 -33.64
CA PRO A 111 -21.56 23.51 -34.62
C PRO A 111 -20.59 22.41 -35.05
N ASP A 112 -20.72 21.97 -36.30
CA ASP A 112 -19.72 21.16 -36.97
C ASP A 112 -18.47 22.02 -37.15
N LEU A 113 -17.55 21.90 -36.19
CA LEU A 113 -16.32 22.69 -36.13
C LEU A 113 -15.17 21.94 -36.80
N CYS A 114 -14.28 22.72 -37.41
CA CYS A 114 -13.11 22.22 -38.08
C CYS A 114 -11.84 22.93 -37.60
N SER A 115 -10.75 22.16 -37.50
CA SER A 115 -9.40 22.68 -37.43
C SER A 115 -8.95 22.92 -38.87
N VAL A 116 -8.72 24.18 -39.24
CA VAL A 116 -8.48 24.59 -40.63
C VAL A 116 -7.07 25.13 -40.78
N ASN A 117 -6.45 24.80 -41.91
CA ASN A 117 -5.11 25.21 -42.29
C ASN A 117 -5.09 25.59 -43.75
N VAL A 118 -4.23 26.54 -44.08
CA VAL A 118 -3.85 26.89 -45.44
C VAL A 118 -2.36 26.62 -45.59
N PHE A 119 -1.94 26.27 -46.79
CA PHE A 119 -0.54 25.96 -47.06
C PHE A 119 0.28 27.24 -47.26
N PRO A 120 1.60 27.23 -47.03
CA PRO A 120 2.44 28.41 -47.20
C PRO A 120 2.50 28.79 -48.68
N VAL A 121 2.86 30.04 -48.97
CA VAL A 121 3.00 30.54 -50.34
C VAL A 121 4.43 30.40 -50.90
N SER A 122 5.35 29.81 -50.13
CA SER A 122 6.75 29.53 -50.50
C SER A 122 7.41 28.67 -49.41
N PRO A 123 8.55 27.99 -49.68
CA PRO A 123 9.18 27.80 -50.99
C PRO A 123 8.44 26.77 -51.86
N LEU A 124 8.87 26.64 -53.12
CA LEU A 124 8.37 25.60 -54.04
C LEU A 124 8.41 24.22 -53.35
N PRO A 125 7.40 23.36 -53.58
CA PRO A 125 6.41 23.43 -54.65
C PRO A 125 5.21 24.35 -54.37
N TRP A 126 5.16 24.97 -53.20
CA TRP A 126 4.17 25.99 -52.89
C TRP A 126 4.57 27.35 -53.46
N ASN A 127 3.64 28.06 -54.06
CA ASN A 127 3.83 29.40 -54.59
C ASN A 127 2.61 30.31 -54.33
N ASN A 128 2.69 31.56 -54.78
CA ASN A 128 1.60 32.54 -54.74
C ASN A 128 1.19 32.95 -56.17
N ALA A 129 0.57 32.05 -56.92
CA ALA A 129 0.10 32.33 -58.28
C ALA A 129 -1.21 33.14 -58.32
N THR A 130 -1.97 33.18 -57.22
CA THR A 130 -3.22 33.94 -57.06
C THR A 130 -3.06 35.30 -56.37
N ASN A 131 -1.87 35.62 -55.86
CA ASN A 131 -1.58 36.83 -55.07
C ASN A 131 -2.39 36.94 -53.76
N ASP A 132 -2.70 35.82 -53.11
CA ASP A 132 -3.39 35.78 -51.81
C ASP A 132 -2.58 35.05 -50.72
N VAL A 133 -3.20 34.70 -49.59
CA VAL A 133 -2.52 34.12 -48.41
C VAL A 133 -2.42 32.59 -48.49
N CYS A 134 -3.19 31.96 -49.36
CA CYS A 134 -3.37 30.52 -49.37
C CYS A 134 -2.51 29.87 -50.44
N GLY A 135 -1.54 29.07 -50.01
CA GLY A 135 -0.57 28.44 -50.89
C GLY A 135 -1.16 27.70 -52.07
N ASP A 136 -0.58 27.95 -53.24
CA ASP A 136 -0.86 27.25 -54.48
C ASP A 136 0.19 26.16 -54.68
N LEU A 137 -0.24 24.96 -55.06
CA LEU A 137 0.66 23.87 -55.40
C LEU A 137 0.99 23.91 -56.89
N GLN A 138 2.25 24.21 -57.22
CA GLN A 138 2.74 24.25 -58.59
C GLN A 138 3.31 22.89 -59.03
N THR A 139 2.94 22.43 -60.22
CA THR A 139 3.64 21.34 -60.91
C THR A 139 4.83 21.91 -61.68
N LEU A 140 6.04 21.58 -61.24
CA LEU A 140 7.28 21.77 -62.01
C LEU A 140 7.26 20.79 -63.19
N ASN A 141 6.86 21.29 -64.36
CA ASN A 141 7.23 20.86 -65.71
C ASN A 141 7.43 19.34 -65.95
N ASN A 142 6.35 18.57 -66.11
CA ASN A 142 6.31 17.24 -66.77
C ASN A 142 7.38 16.18 -66.41
N ALA A 143 8.17 16.36 -65.34
CA ALA A 143 9.09 15.35 -64.85
C ALA A 143 8.34 14.41 -63.89
N ALA A 144 8.17 13.15 -64.29
CA ALA A 144 7.73 12.10 -63.38
C ALA A 144 8.82 11.79 -62.34
N PRO A 145 8.48 11.60 -61.05
CA PRO A 145 7.76 12.52 -60.17
C PRO A 145 8.75 13.17 -59.16
N PRO A 146 8.41 14.33 -58.55
CA PRO A 146 8.76 14.38 -57.12
C PRO A 146 7.67 14.93 -56.18
N TYR A 147 6.45 15.26 -56.65
CA TYR A 147 5.39 15.72 -55.73
C TYR A 147 4.81 14.65 -54.83
N GLU A 148 5.18 13.38 -55.04
CA GLU A 148 4.73 12.27 -54.18
C GLU A 148 5.16 12.41 -52.71
N SER A 149 5.91 13.44 -52.31
CA SER A 149 6.37 13.59 -50.93
C SER A 149 6.52 15.04 -50.45
N THR A 150 5.61 15.95 -50.81
CA THR A 150 5.56 17.24 -50.08
C THR A 150 4.93 16.96 -48.72
N VAL A 151 5.74 17.07 -47.65
CA VAL A 151 5.29 16.89 -46.27
C VAL A 151 5.06 18.26 -45.66
N ALA A 152 3.83 18.52 -45.21
CA ALA A 152 3.48 19.68 -44.40
C ALA A 152 3.24 19.25 -42.97
N THR A 153 4.04 19.75 -42.02
CA THR A 153 3.79 19.51 -40.60
C THR A 153 2.81 20.56 -40.09
N ILE A 154 1.65 20.11 -39.62
CA ILE A 154 0.58 20.97 -39.12
C ILE A 154 0.41 20.71 -37.63
N ASN A 155 0.49 21.74 -36.78
CA ASN A 155 0.28 21.63 -35.34
C ASN A 155 -1.07 22.20 -34.88
N LYS A 156 -1.42 21.91 -33.62
CA LYS A 156 -2.68 22.36 -32.98
C LYS A 156 -3.93 21.86 -33.69
N ILE A 157 -3.87 20.67 -34.28
CA ILE A 157 -5.08 20.01 -34.79
C ILE A 157 -5.86 19.48 -33.61
N LYS A 158 -7.05 20.04 -33.40
CA LYS A 158 -8.05 19.53 -32.47
C LYS A 158 -8.92 18.50 -33.19
N VAL A 159 -9.14 17.36 -32.54
CA VAL A 159 -10.03 16.28 -33.00
C VAL A 159 -10.80 15.69 -31.82
N LYS A 160 -11.89 14.99 -32.12
CA LYS A 160 -12.52 14.08 -31.17
C LYS A 160 -11.71 12.80 -31.12
N CYS A 161 -11.34 12.34 -29.94
CA CYS A 161 -10.69 11.06 -29.75
C CYS A 161 -11.68 9.93 -30.04
N GLN A 162 -11.69 9.43 -31.27
CA GLN A 162 -12.63 8.43 -31.73
C GLN A 162 -11.94 7.33 -32.54
N VAL A 163 -12.47 6.13 -32.37
CA VAL A 163 -12.12 4.97 -33.18
C VAL A 163 -12.87 5.02 -34.50
N ASP A 164 -12.32 4.38 -35.52
CA ASP A 164 -13.07 4.08 -36.73
C ASP A 164 -14.02 2.91 -36.48
N ALA A 165 -15.31 3.23 -36.41
CA ALA A 165 -16.37 2.26 -36.20
C ALA A 165 -16.42 1.15 -37.27
N ALA A 166 -15.90 1.42 -38.49
CA ALA A 166 -15.91 0.47 -39.58
C ALA A 166 -14.75 -0.54 -39.51
N SER A 167 -13.55 -0.12 -39.09
CA SER A 167 -12.39 -1.03 -39.00
C SER A 167 -12.22 -1.71 -37.64
N GLY A 168 -12.99 -1.30 -36.62
CA GLY A 168 -13.02 -1.95 -35.30
C GLY A 168 -11.71 -1.88 -34.51
N GLY A 169 -10.71 -1.14 -34.99
CA GLY A 169 -9.42 -0.96 -34.33
C GLY A 169 -9.42 0.18 -33.30
N SER A 170 -8.37 0.22 -32.48
CA SER A 170 -8.16 1.20 -31.41
C SER A 170 -7.33 2.43 -31.80
N ASP A 171 -6.91 2.54 -33.06
CA ASP A 171 -6.17 3.72 -33.54
C ASP A 171 -7.06 4.96 -33.51
N LEU A 172 -6.51 6.10 -33.09
CA LEU A 172 -7.19 7.39 -33.26
C LEU A 172 -7.41 7.65 -34.75
N VAL A 173 -8.65 7.92 -35.14
CA VAL A 173 -9.01 8.21 -36.53
C VAL A 173 -9.47 9.65 -36.69
N VAL A 174 -8.91 10.29 -37.72
CA VAL A 174 -9.04 11.72 -37.99
C VAL A 174 -9.81 11.90 -39.29
N PRO A 175 -11.05 12.42 -39.25
CA PRO A 175 -11.77 12.80 -40.46
C PRO A 175 -11.17 14.08 -41.03
N TYR A 176 -10.81 14.05 -42.30
CA TYR A 176 -10.23 15.20 -42.98
C TYR A 176 -10.90 15.48 -44.32
N THR A 177 -10.75 16.71 -44.78
CA THR A 177 -11.05 17.10 -46.16
C THR A 177 -9.97 18.06 -46.63
N ILE A 178 -9.44 17.82 -47.83
CA ILE A 178 -8.59 18.76 -48.54
C ILE A 178 -9.40 19.42 -49.67
N SER A 179 -9.21 20.72 -49.87
CA SER A 179 -9.90 21.51 -50.91
C SER A 179 -8.91 22.28 -51.77
N TRP A 180 -9.30 22.60 -53.00
CA TRP A 180 -8.51 23.38 -53.93
C TRP A 180 -9.38 24.08 -54.97
N PHE A 181 -8.75 24.95 -55.76
CA PHE A 181 -9.27 25.47 -57.02
C PHE A 181 -8.44 24.94 -58.20
N GLN A 182 -9.10 24.79 -59.35
CA GLN A 182 -8.45 24.30 -60.57
C GLN A 182 -7.74 25.39 -61.37
N ASN A 183 -8.13 26.66 -61.19
CA ASN A 183 -7.67 27.82 -61.95
C ASN A 183 -7.39 28.98 -60.99
N THR A 184 -6.57 29.94 -61.42
CA THR A 184 -6.24 31.16 -60.66
C THR A 184 -7.40 32.14 -60.50
N GLY A 185 -8.53 31.93 -61.19
CA GLY A 185 -9.71 32.79 -61.14
C GLY A 185 -10.72 32.45 -60.03
N GLY A 186 -10.36 31.60 -59.07
CA GLY A 186 -11.25 31.10 -58.01
C GLY A 186 -11.02 31.78 -56.66
N ASN A 187 -11.64 32.95 -56.46
CA ASN A 187 -11.77 33.74 -55.21
C ASN A 187 -10.50 34.08 -54.40
N PHE A 188 -10.59 35.18 -53.64
CA PHE A 188 -9.55 35.63 -52.72
C PHE A 188 -9.57 34.82 -51.43
N CYS A 189 -8.42 34.31 -51.00
CA CYS A 189 -8.25 33.57 -49.76
C CYS A 189 -7.36 34.35 -48.78
N SER A 190 -7.94 34.88 -47.70
CA SER A 190 -7.21 35.63 -46.67
C SER A 190 -6.63 34.75 -45.56
N GLY A 191 -7.05 33.49 -45.48
CA GLY A 191 -6.43 32.48 -44.64
C GLY A 191 -7.39 31.35 -44.24
N PRO A 192 -7.14 30.70 -43.07
CA PRO A 192 -7.98 29.59 -42.61
C PRO A 192 -9.45 29.94 -42.38
N GLY A 193 -9.81 31.22 -42.20
CA GLY A 193 -11.18 31.65 -41.95
C GLY A 193 -12.09 31.60 -43.18
N ASP A 194 -11.54 31.75 -44.38
CA ASP A 194 -12.29 31.91 -45.63
C ASP A 194 -11.86 30.97 -46.77
N VAL A 195 -10.80 30.17 -46.61
CA VAL A 195 -10.46 29.10 -47.56
C VAL A 195 -11.65 28.17 -47.82
N PHE A 196 -11.97 27.86 -49.08
CA PHE A 196 -13.12 27.01 -49.42
C PHE A 196 -12.95 26.38 -50.82
N THR A 197 -14.00 25.73 -51.32
CA THR A 197 -14.15 25.32 -52.72
C THR A 197 -15.63 25.37 -53.10
N ASP A 198 -15.95 25.53 -54.39
CA ASP A 198 -17.30 25.74 -54.90
C ASP A 198 -17.92 24.50 -55.57
N THR A 199 -17.15 23.42 -55.76
CA THR A 199 -17.59 22.24 -56.49
C THR A 199 -17.15 20.93 -55.86
N THR A 200 -17.99 19.91 -56.01
CA THR A 200 -17.77 18.55 -55.48
C THR A 200 -16.54 17.84 -56.07
N SER A 201 -16.07 18.30 -57.23
CA SER A 201 -14.92 17.76 -57.96
C SER A 201 -13.58 18.37 -57.53
N LYS A 202 -13.57 19.26 -56.52
CA LYS A 202 -12.39 20.04 -56.09
C LYS A 202 -12.09 19.90 -54.60
N CYS A 203 -12.46 18.75 -54.06
CA CYS A 203 -12.09 18.34 -52.73
C CYS A 203 -12.00 16.81 -52.63
N GLN A 204 -11.25 16.34 -51.65
CA GLN A 204 -11.16 14.94 -51.28
C GLN A 204 -11.33 14.80 -49.77
N SER A 205 -12.28 13.95 -49.34
CA SER A 205 -12.50 13.61 -47.93
C SER A 205 -12.03 12.20 -47.63
N GLY A 206 -11.57 11.99 -46.41
CA GLY A 206 -11.14 10.68 -45.96
C GLY A 206 -10.98 10.60 -44.45
N PHE A 207 -10.49 9.46 -44.02
CA PHE A 207 -10.13 9.18 -42.65
C PHE A 207 -8.67 8.71 -42.65
N GLY A 208 -7.83 9.28 -41.80
CA GLY A 208 -6.51 8.69 -41.55
C GLY A 208 -6.28 8.39 -40.10
N LYS A 209 -5.36 7.46 -39.88
CA LYS A 209 -5.07 6.86 -38.59
C LYS A 209 -3.83 7.51 -38.01
N VAL A 210 -3.84 7.79 -36.71
CA VAL A 210 -2.65 8.24 -35.95
C VAL A 210 -1.82 7.02 -35.55
N ASN A 211 -1.28 6.33 -36.56
CA ASN A 211 -0.58 5.06 -36.40
C ASN A 211 0.88 5.10 -36.91
N ALA A 212 1.38 6.28 -37.28
CA ALA A 212 2.72 6.47 -37.81
C ALA A 212 3.74 6.72 -36.68
N ILE A 213 4.49 7.82 -36.78
CA ILE A 213 5.44 8.27 -35.76
C ILE A 213 4.66 8.67 -34.50
N ASN A 214 5.02 8.09 -33.35
CA ASN A 214 4.32 8.22 -32.07
C ASN A 214 2.81 7.92 -32.18
N PRO A 215 2.44 6.63 -32.29
CA PRO A 215 1.05 6.25 -32.48
C PRO A 215 0.21 6.61 -31.25
N VAL A 216 -1.07 6.96 -31.48
CA VAL A 216 -2.04 7.30 -30.44
C VAL A 216 -3.21 6.32 -30.50
N LYS A 217 -3.52 5.73 -29.34
CA LYS A 217 -4.69 4.86 -29.18
C LYS A 217 -5.83 5.61 -28.52
N VAL A 218 -7.04 5.29 -28.95
CA VAL A 218 -8.26 5.64 -28.22
C VAL A 218 -8.30 4.76 -26.98
N GLY A 219 -8.30 5.38 -25.82
CA GLY A 219 -8.22 4.72 -24.53
C GLY A 219 -9.53 4.80 -23.76
N ALA A 220 -9.82 3.72 -23.05
CA ALA A 220 -10.72 3.71 -21.90
C ALA A 220 -9.88 3.56 -20.63
N TYR A 221 -10.43 3.92 -19.46
CA TYR A 221 -9.64 3.93 -18.24
C TYR A 221 -10.41 3.59 -16.95
N VAL A 222 -9.64 3.21 -15.93
CA VAL A 222 -10.09 3.18 -14.53
C VAL A 222 -9.15 4.05 -13.69
N ASP A 223 -9.70 5.06 -13.02
CA ASP A 223 -8.99 5.81 -11.98
C ASP A 223 -9.03 5.00 -10.69
N VAL A 224 -7.89 4.54 -10.18
CA VAL A 224 -7.79 3.78 -8.92
C VAL A 224 -7.09 4.62 -7.87
N THR A 225 -7.79 4.88 -6.77
CA THR A 225 -7.22 5.54 -5.59
C THR A 225 -6.84 4.51 -4.53
N LYS A 226 -5.62 4.61 -4.00
CA LYS A 226 -5.19 3.79 -2.87
C LYS A 226 -5.63 4.43 -1.56
N ALA A 227 -6.42 3.72 -0.78
CA ALA A 227 -6.78 4.13 0.58
C ALA A 227 -6.23 3.15 1.62
N THR A 228 -6.05 3.65 2.83
CA THR A 228 -5.52 2.90 3.97
C THR A 228 -6.37 3.12 5.20
N LEU A 229 -6.40 2.14 6.10
CA LEU A 229 -6.99 2.21 7.42
C LEU A 229 -5.93 1.77 8.45
N PRO A 230 -5.48 2.65 9.35
CA PRO A 230 -5.85 4.06 9.50
C PRO A 230 -5.53 4.90 8.26
N ALA A 231 -6.32 5.96 8.05
CA ALA A 231 -6.14 6.85 6.91
C ALA A 231 -4.82 7.63 7.02
N GLY A 232 -4.23 7.96 5.86
CA GLY A 232 -3.05 8.83 5.80
C GLY A 232 -1.70 8.10 5.82
N ASN A 233 -1.66 6.77 5.69
CA ASN A 233 -0.39 6.07 5.49
C ASN A 233 0.17 6.36 4.08
N THR A 234 1.16 7.25 4.01
CA THR A 234 1.83 7.69 2.76
C THR A 234 3.22 7.06 2.55
N THR A 235 3.68 6.24 3.50
CA THR A 235 5.02 5.63 3.44
C THR A 235 4.99 4.24 2.80
N GLN A 236 3.92 3.47 3.03
CA GLN A 236 3.79 2.14 2.45
C GLN A 236 3.47 2.19 0.96
N SER A 237 4.26 1.47 0.17
CA SER A 237 4.04 1.24 -1.25
C SER A 237 3.24 -0.05 -1.47
N PHE A 238 2.17 0.01 -2.26
CA PHE A 238 1.34 -1.13 -2.66
C PHE A 238 1.51 -1.39 -4.15
N VAL A 239 1.87 -2.63 -4.50
CA VAL A 239 2.15 -3.01 -5.89
C VAL A 239 0.88 -3.51 -6.56
N TYR A 240 0.60 -2.98 -7.74
CA TYR A 240 -0.49 -3.34 -8.63
C TYR A 240 0.06 -4.01 -9.87
N ARG A 241 -0.56 -5.13 -10.26
CA ARG A 241 -0.43 -5.71 -11.58
C ARG A 241 -1.69 -5.38 -12.37
N VAL A 242 -1.51 -4.68 -13.48
CA VAL A 242 -2.60 -4.25 -14.35
C VAL A 242 -2.44 -4.95 -15.69
N THR A 243 -3.48 -5.61 -16.17
CA THR A 243 -3.45 -6.41 -17.40
C THR A 243 -4.73 -6.28 -18.22
N GLY A 244 -4.60 -6.26 -19.53
CA GLY A 244 -5.68 -6.45 -20.48
C GLY A 244 -5.60 -7.82 -21.17
N PRO A 245 -6.48 -8.09 -22.15
CA PRO A 245 -6.37 -9.26 -23.01
C PRO A 245 -5.08 -9.24 -23.82
N ILE A 246 -4.64 -10.40 -24.32
CA ILE A 246 -3.45 -10.52 -25.18
C ILE A 246 -3.57 -9.54 -26.36
N ASN A 247 -2.46 -8.88 -26.70
CA ASN A 247 -2.33 -7.84 -27.73
C ASN A 247 -3.01 -6.50 -27.43
N SER A 248 -3.69 -6.35 -26.29
CA SER A 248 -4.10 -5.02 -25.83
C SER A 248 -2.89 -4.16 -25.46
N LYS A 249 -3.11 -2.85 -25.38
CA LYS A 249 -2.15 -1.87 -24.90
C LYS A 249 -2.64 -1.31 -23.58
N VAL A 250 -1.87 -1.54 -22.53
CA VAL A 250 -2.14 -1.04 -21.19
C VAL A 250 -1.13 0.05 -20.84
N GLY A 251 -1.63 1.12 -20.24
CA GLY A 251 -0.80 2.23 -19.75
C GLY A 251 -1.26 2.68 -18.38
N THR A 252 -0.43 3.48 -17.71
CA THR A 252 -0.86 4.23 -16.53
C THR A 252 -0.48 5.68 -16.67
N LYS A 253 -1.19 6.54 -15.94
CA LYS A 253 -0.81 7.91 -15.64
C LYS A 253 -0.90 8.15 -14.14
N ILE A 254 0.18 8.61 -13.53
CA ILE A 254 0.21 9.06 -12.14
C ILE A 254 0.63 10.53 -12.14
N GLY A 255 -0.23 11.40 -11.62
CA GLY A 255 -0.06 12.84 -11.79
C GLY A 255 0.00 13.20 -13.28
N THR A 256 1.15 13.67 -13.77
CA THR A 256 1.40 14.02 -15.17
C THR A 256 2.22 12.98 -15.94
N VAL A 257 2.71 11.92 -15.29
CA VAL A 257 3.67 10.96 -15.84
C VAL A 257 2.97 9.71 -16.35
N TYR A 258 3.30 9.26 -17.57
CA TYR A 258 2.82 8.01 -18.16
C TYR A 258 3.87 6.89 -18.06
N THR A 259 3.46 5.62 -17.85
CA THR A 259 4.41 4.48 -17.80
C THR A 259 5.19 4.24 -19.09
N SER A 260 4.66 4.73 -20.21
CA SER A 260 5.33 4.69 -21.49
C SER A 260 5.14 6.02 -22.19
N ALA A 261 6.22 6.63 -22.68
CA ALA A 261 6.14 7.85 -23.47
C ALA A 261 5.62 7.59 -24.91
N VAL A 262 5.63 6.33 -25.38
CA VAL A 262 5.14 5.92 -26.70
C VAL A 262 4.35 4.60 -26.62
N ILE A 263 3.33 4.42 -27.47
CA ILE A 263 2.46 3.23 -27.37
C ILE A 263 3.15 1.92 -27.80
N ASN A 264 4.21 1.98 -28.63
CA ASN A 264 4.89 0.77 -29.12
C ASN A 264 5.59 -0.02 -28.00
N SER A 265 6.02 0.67 -26.93
CA SER A 265 6.56 0.04 -25.72
C SER A 265 5.48 -0.35 -24.70
N ALA A 266 4.20 -0.04 -24.95
CA ALA A 266 3.11 -0.54 -24.12
C ALA A 266 2.86 -2.02 -24.42
N ALA A 267 2.75 -2.80 -23.36
CA ALA A 267 2.39 -4.22 -23.39
C ALA A 267 0.93 -4.40 -22.95
N ASP A 268 0.47 -5.64 -22.93
CA ASP A 268 -0.83 -6.04 -22.37
C ASP A 268 -0.84 -6.06 -20.83
N GLY A 269 0.29 -5.73 -20.18
CA GLY A 269 0.35 -5.58 -18.74
C GLY A 269 1.50 -4.72 -18.24
N ILE A 270 1.30 -4.13 -17.06
CA ILE A 270 2.24 -3.28 -16.36
C ILE A 270 2.20 -3.54 -14.86
N ASN A 271 3.31 -3.22 -14.18
CA ASN A 271 3.35 -3.13 -12.73
C ASN A 271 3.46 -1.67 -12.30
N VAL A 272 2.68 -1.29 -11.30
CA VAL A 272 2.59 0.08 -10.80
C VAL A 272 2.59 0.05 -9.29
N SER A 273 3.17 1.04 -8.63
CA SER A 273 3.14 1.16 -7.17
C SER A 273 2.42 2.44 -6.77
N LEU A 274 1.52 2.35 -5.80
CA LEU A 274 0.83 3.50 -5.20
C LEU A 274 1.00 3.51 -3.69
N LYS A 275 1.06 4.71 -3.12
CA LYS A 275 1.00 4.98 -1.69
C LYS A 275 -0.41 5.42 -1.28
N GLY A 276 -0.73 5.38 0.02
CA GLY A 276 -2.02 5.86 0.49
C GLY A 276 -2.27 7.32 0.12
N GLY A 277 -3.44 7.59 -0.46
CA GLY A 277 -3.84 8.89 -0.98
C GLY A 277 -3.51 9.12 -2.46
N GLU A 278 -2.69 8.28 -3.09
CA GLU A 278 -2.37 8.41 -4.52
C GLU A 278 -3.47 7.82 -5.41
N THR A 279 -3.65 8.44 -6.58
CA THR A 279 -4.55 7.96 -7.64
C THR A 279 -3.75 7.72 -8.92
N ALA A 280 -3.92 6.55 -9.52
CA ALA A 280 -3.44 6.24 -10.86
C ALA A 280 -4.61 6.09 -11.82
N ARG A 281 -4.46 6.63 -13.02
CA ARG A 281 -5.34 6.30 -14.15
C ARG A 281 -4.75 5.15 -14.93
N PHE A 282 -5.42 4.01 -14.97
CA PHE A 282 -5.02 2.87 -15.78
C PHE A 282 -5.78 2.87 -17.09
N PHE A 283 -5.07 2.87 -18.21
CA PHE A 283 -5.64 2.86 -19.55
C PHE A 283 -5.60 1.48 -20.17
N ILE A 284 -6.59 1.19 -21.02
CA ILE A 284 -6.58 0.12 -22.01
C ILE A 284 -7.04 0.68 -23.35
N ASP A 285 -6.48 0.20 -24.45
CA ASP A 285 -6.93 0.60 -25.79
C ASP A 285 -8.36 0.11 -26.05
N ALA A 286 -9.26 1.03 -26.40
CA ALA A 286 -10.68 0.78 -26.58
C ALA A 286 -11.02 0.61 -28.05
N ASP A 287 -11.91 -0.34 -28.35
CA ASP A 287 -12.45 -0.55 -29.69
C ASP A 287 -13.91 -0.07 -29.78
N ALA A 288 -14.42 0.08 -31.00
CA ALA A 288 -15.78 0.53 -31.27
C ALA A 288 -16.84 -0.51 -30.91
N THR A 289 -16.56 -1.80 -31.15
CA THR A 289 -17.54 -2.88 -31.14
C THR A 289 -17.25 -3.96 -30.10
N THR A 290 -16.02 -4.02 -29.60
CA THR A 290 -15.55 -5.02 -28.63
C THR A 290 -15.16 -4.38 -27.31
N SER A 291 -15.69 -4.93 -26.21
CA SER A 291 -15.21 -4.57 -24.87
C SER A 291 -13.96 -5.37 -24.54
N LYS A 292 -12.97 -4.71 -23.93
CA LYS A 292 -11.78 -5.36 -23.37
C LYS A 292 -11.82 -5.27 -21.86
N THR A 293 -11.46 -6.36 -21.18
CA THR A 293 -11.42 -6.40 -19.72
C THR A 293 -10.09 -5.89 -19.22
N LEU A 294 -10.08 -4.74 -18.54
CA LEU A 294 -8.94 -4.27 -17.76
C LEU A 294 -9.01 -4.87 -16.36
N THR A 295 -8.02 -5.69 -16.02
CA THR A 295 -7.88 -6.31 -14.70
C THR A 295 -6.80 -5.61 -13.91
N ILE A 296 -7.12 -5.14 -12.71
CA ILE A 296 -6.22 -4.45 -11.79
C ILE A 296 -6.19 -5.25 -10.51
N THR A 297 -5.05 -5.82 -10.17
CA THR A 297 -4.88 -6.66 -8.97
C THR A 297 -3.78 -6.08 -8.10
N GLU A 298 -4.10 -5.82 -6.84
CA GLU A 298 -3.11 -5.41 -5.86
C GLU A 298 -2.47 -6.63 -5.17
N ALA A 299 -1.15 -6.63 -5.02
CA ALA A 299 -0.44 -7.67 -4.28
C ALA A 299 -0.60 -7.51 -2.76
N ALA A 300 -0.63 -8.65 -2.05
CA ALA A 300 -0.58 -8.65 -0.59
C ALA A 300 0.72 -8.04 -0.08
N THR A 301 0.64 -7.32 1.05
CA THR A 301 1.78 -6.60 1.65
C THR A 301 1.90 -7.01 3.12
N PRO A 302 3.10 -7.40 3.61
CA PRO A 302 3.30 -7.75 5.02
C PRO A 302 2.89 -6.62 5.98
N GLY A 303 2.30 -6.97 7.13
CA GLY A 303 1.79 -5.99 8.09
C GLY A 303 0.44 -5.36 7.70
N TRP A 304 -0.21 -5.87 6.65
CA TRP A 304 -1.57 -5.53 6.24
C TRP A 304 -2.40 -6.80 6.13
N GLU A 305 -3.73 -6.68 6.30
CA GLU A 305 -4.65 -7.81 6.13
C GLU A 305 -4.57 -8.36 4.71
N SER A 306 -4.56 -9.68 4.53
CA SER A 306 -4.38 -10.31 3.21
C SER A 306 -5.50 -9.99 2.22
N THR A 307 -6.71 -9.72 2.70
CA THR A 307 -7.85 -9.25 1.92
C THR A 307 -7.91 -7.71 1.91
N ALA A 308 -8.47 -7.14 0.85
CA ALA A 308 -8.81 -5.71 0.87
C ALA A 308 -9.97 -5.49 1.86
N ASN A 309 -9.90 -4.42 2.64
CA ASN A 309 -10.97 -4.06 3.57
C ASN A 309 -12.22 -3.61 2.80
N ALA A 310 -12.02 -2.84 1.72
CA ALA A 310 -13.10 -2.44 0.84
C ALA A 310 -12.57 -2.18 -0.58
N ILE A 311 -13.42 -2.46 -1.57
CA ILE A 311 -13.24 -2.01 -2.95
C ILE A 311 -14.56 -1.40 -3.39
N SER A 312 -14.54 -0.14 -3.81
CA SER A 312 -15.73 0.57 -4.30
C SER A 312 -15.45 1.15 -5.67
N CYS A 313 -16.36 0.96 -6.62
CA CYS A 313 -16.23 1.47 -7.98
C CYS A 313 -17.51 2.17 -8.44
N THR A 314 -17.35 3.25 -9.21
CA THR A 314 -18.44 4.03 -9.80
C THR A 314 -18.10 4.37 -11.26
N PRO A 315 -19.01 4.15 -12.22
CA PRO A 315 -18.86 4.65 -13.59
C PRO A 315 -18.63 6.17 -13.62
N ILE A 316 -17.77 6.62 -14.54
CA ILE A 316 -17.59 8.05 -14.85
C ILE A 316 -18.26 8.37 -16.20
N ALA A 317 -18.08 7.50 -17.20
CA ALA A 317 -18.67 7.65 -18.51
C ALA A 317 -19.07 6.29 -19.11
N GLY A 318 -20.27 6.27 -19.70
CA GLY A 318 -20.98 5.05 -20.04
C GLY A 318 -21.40 4.24 -18.80
N THR A 319 -21.67 2.96 -19.02
CA THR A 319 -22.05 1.99 -17.97
C THR A 319 -21.18 0.75 -18.06
N PRO A 320 -19.85 0.85 -17.86
CA PRO A 320 -18.97 -0.31 -17.89
C PRO A 320 -19.38 -1.33 -16.82
N ALA A 321 -19.36 -2.60 -17.21
CA ALA A 321 -19.57 -3.69 -16.26
C ALA A 321 -18.30 -3.86 -15.42
N ILE A 322 -18.42 -3.70 -14.10
CA ILE A 322 -17.30 -3.76 -13.16
C ILE A 322 -17.58 -4.86 -12.14
N THR A 323 -16.57 -5.70 -11.90
CA THR A 323 -16.59 -6.69 -10.83
C THR A 323 -15.39 -6.48 -9.91
N THR A 324 -15.56 -6.79 -8.63
CA THR A 324 -14.55 -6.58 -7.59
C THR A 324 -14.41 -7.82 -6.73
N SER A 325 -13.19 -8.12 -6.26
CA SER A 325 -12.92 -9.21 -5.32
C SER A 325 -12.07 -8.71 -4.16
N LEU A 326 -12.64 -8.71 -2.95
CA LEU A 326 -11.89 -8.36 -1.74
C LEU A 326 -10.78 -9.37 -1.42
N PRO A 327 -11.01 -10.70 -1.51
CA PRO A 327 -9.97 -11.68 -1.23
C PRO A 327 -8.79 -11.61 -2.21
N ASN A 328 -9.07 -11.34 -3.49
CA ASN A 328 -8.03 -11.23 -4.53
C ASN A 328 -7.51 -9.81 -4.72
N ARG A 329 -8.04 -8.84 -3.96
CA ARG A 329 -7.74 -7.40 -4.10
C ARG A 329 -7.80 -6.90 -5.55
N SER A 330 -8.84 -7.33 -6.28
CA SER A 330 -8.90 -7.13 -7.72
C SER A 330 -10.15 -6.38 -8.17
N ILE A 331 -9.98 -5.65 -9.27
CA ILE A 331 -11.03 -4.98 -10.05
C ILE A 331 -10.91 -5.52 -11.47
N ALA A 332 -12.04 -5.91 -12.07
CA ALA A 332 -12.12 -6.20 -13.50
C ALA A 332 -13.22 -5.32 -14.12
N ALA A 333 -12.83 -4.48 -15.07
CA ALA A 333 -13.72 -3.55 -15.76
C ALA A 333 -13.77 -3.88 -17.26
N ASN A 334 -14.98 -4.12 -17.78
CA ASN A 334 -15.21 -4.29 -19.21
C ASN A 334 -15.39 -2.92 -19.85
N LEU A 335 -14.41 -2.52 -20.65
CA LEU A 335 -14.28 -1.18 -21.20
C LEU A 335 -14.34 -1.19 -22.74
N SER A 336 -14.98 -0.18 -23.32
CA SER A 336 -15.08 0.04 -24.77
C SER A 336 -15.04 1.54 -25.07
N ALA A 337 -15.14 1.95 -26.34
CA ALA A 337 -15.20 3.38 -26.69
C ALA A 337 -16.42 4.10 -26.08
N THR A 338 -17.52 3.38 -25.80
CA THR A 338 -18.77 3.92 -25.22
C THR A 338 -18.87 3.73 -23.71
N ASN A 339 -18.31 2.65 -23.18
CA ASN A 339 -18.23 2.35 -21.75
C ASN A 339 -16.79 2.55 -21.28
N ASN A 340 -16.35 3.82 -21.25
CA ASN A 340 -14.93 4.12 -21.35
C ASN A 340 -14.27 4.57 -20.05
N ALA A 341 -15.02 4.81 -18.97
CA ALA A 341 -14.41 5.33 -17.75
C ALA A 341 -15.10 4.89 -16.46
N ALA A 342 -14.29 4.56 -15.46
CA ALA A 342 -14.72 4.32 -14.09
C ALA A 342 -13.72 4.90 -13.08
N ARG A 343 -14.19 5.10 -11.85
CA ARG A 343 -13.36 5.40 -10.68
C ARG A 343 -13.53 4.29 -9.67
N CYS A 344 -12.43 3.84 -9.08
CA CYS A 344 -12.40 2.86 -8.01
C CYS A 344 -11.50 3.33 -6.87
N THR A 345 -11.77 2.80 -5.67
CA THR A 345 -10.90 2.93 -4.50
C THR A 345 -10.65 1.54 -3.92
N ILE A 346 -9.39 1.21 -3.66
CA ILE A 346 -9.00 0.00 -2.93
C ILE A 346 -8.47 0.41 -1.56
N THR A 347 -9.22 0.07 -0.52
CA THR A 347 -8.86 0.34 0.87
C THR A 347 -8.23 -0.90 1.51
N ASN A 348 -7.00 -0.79 1.98
CA ASN A 348 -6.39 -1.83 2.82
C ASN A 348 -6.45 -1.44 4.29
N GLN A 349 -6.56 -2.44 5.15
CA GLN A 349 -6.46 -2.25 6.58
C GLN A 349 -5.11 -2.77 7.08
N GLN A 350 -4.42 -1.93 7.85
CA GLN A 350 -3.13 -2.24 8.43
C GLN A 350 -3.34 -3.17 9.63
N SER A 351 -2.61 -4.28 9.66
CA SER A 351 -2.65 -5.20 10.80
C SER A 351 -2.03 -4.53 12.04
N SER A 352 -2.42 -4.99 13.22
CA SER A 352 -1.83 -4.47 14.47
C SER A 352 -0.50 -5.17 14.72
N LYS A 353 0.55 -4.41 15.02
CA LYS A 353 1.85 -4.95 15.40
C LYS A 353 1.88 -5.22 16.90
N ILE A 354 2.23 -6.44 17.28
CA ILE A 354 2.30 -6.87 18.68
C ILE A 354 3.72 -7.34 18.98
N SER A 355 4.37 -6.69 19.94
CA SER A 355 5.61 -7.14 20.55
C SER A 355 5.30 -7.73 21.92
N LEU A 356 5.40 -9.05 22.06
CA LEU A 356 5.11 -9.78 23.29
C LEU A 356 6.41 -10.27 23.93
N ALA A 357 6.63 -9.87 25.17
CA ALA A 357 7.85 -10.15 25.91
C ALA A 357 7.57 -10.83 27.25
N LYS A 358 8.55 -11.62 27.68
CA LYS A 358 8.68 -12.20 29.00
C LYS A 358 9.85 -11.54 29.71
N THR A 359 9.65 -11.19 30.97
CA THR A 359 10.69 -10.83 31.93
C THR A 359 10.61 -11.74 33.15
N VAL A 360 11.77 -12.16 33.65
CA VAL A 360 11.89 -13.02 34.82
C VAL A 360 12.66 -12.25 35.90
N GLY A 361 11.95 -11.81 36.94
CA GLY A 361 12.51 -11.04 38.05
C GLY A 361 13.32 -11.89 39.05
N GLY A 362 13.24 -13.20 38.93
CA GLY A 362 13.97 -14.19 39.73
C GLY A 362 13.48 -15.60 39.40
N ARG A 363 14.18 -16.63 39.87
CA ARG A 363 13.73 -18.02 39.71
C ARG A 363 13.71 -18.76 41.04
N VAL A 364 12.72 -19.62 41.18
CA VAL A 364 12.56 -20.54 42.31
C VAL A 364 13.49 -21.72 42.15
N SER A 365 13.48 -22.33 40.96
CA SER A 365 14.49 -23.27 40.49
C SER A 365 15.24 -22.66 39.31
N SER A 366 16.55 -22.88 39.22
CA SER A 366 17.36 -22.43 38.07
C SER A 366 16.88 -22.99 36.73
N THR A 367 16.11 -24.09 36.75
CA THR A 367 15.53 -24.74 35.57
C THR A 367 14.14 -24.24 35.21
N ASP A 368 13.52 -23.39 36.02
CA ASP A 368 12.20 -22.85 35.70
C ASP A 368 12.27 -22.07 34.38
N GLN A 369 11.21 -22.08 33.59
CA GLN A 369 11.07 -21.40 32.30
C GLN A 369 9.63 -20.97 32.08
N PHE A 370 9.46 -19.96 31.24
CA PHE A 370 8.16 -19.36 30.94
C PHE A 370 8.01 -19.16 29.44
N THR A 371 6.80 -19.43 28.95
CA THR A 371 6.42 -19.14 27.58
C THR A 371 5.35 -18.08 27.59
N VAL A 372 5.59 -16.99 26.87
CA VAL A 372 4.54 -16.06 26.48
C VAL A 372 3.99 -16.47 25.13
N SER A 373 2.68 -16.41 24.97
CA SER A 373 2.02 -16.71 23.71
C SER A 373 0.82 -15.82 23.47
N ALA A 374 0.40 -15.74 22.22
CA ALA A 374 -0.85 -15.14 21.83
C ALA A 374 -1.67 -16.08 20.95
N SER A 375 -2.99 -16.00 21.09
CA SER A 375 -3.97 -16.77 20.32
C SER A 375 -5.24 -15.96 20.07
N GLY A 376 -6.07 -16.41 19.13
CA GLY A 376 -7.16 -15.57 18.61
C GLY A 376 -6.60 -14.45 17.72
N GLY A 377 -7.23 -13.27 17.74
CA GLY A 377 -6.76 -12.10 16.99
C GLY A 377 -6.85 -12.22 15.47
N GLY A 378 -7.70 -13.11 14.96
CA GLY A 378 -7.86 -13.37 13.52
C GLY A 378 -6.64 -14.04 12.91
N THR A 379 -6.08 -13.45 11.85
CA THR A 379 -4.87 -13.97 11.18
C THR A 379 -3.63 -13.47 11.91
N LEU A 380 -2.84 -14.41 12.45
CA LEU A 380 -1.54 -14.09 13.05
C LEU A 380 -0.43 -14.27 12.01
N GLN A 381 0.36 -13.23 11.77
CA GLN A 381 1.51 -13.26 10.86
C GLN A 381 2.82 -13.20 11.67
N GLY A 382 3.60 -14.28 11.62
CA GLY A 382 4.84 -14.43 12.39
C GLY A 382 4.70 -15.40 13.58
N SER A 383 5.74 -15.51 14.40
CA SER A 383 5.69 -16.36 15.60
C SER A 383 4.93 -15.65 16.72
N ALA A 384 3.82 -16.21 17.17
CA ALA A 384 3.02 -15.66 18.26
C ALA A 384 3.44 -16.17 19.65
N SER A 385 4.61 -16.82 19.78
CA SER A 385 5.12 -17.27 21.07
C SER A 385 6.64 -17.10 21.21
N ALA A 386 7.09 -16.97 22.45
CA ALA A 386 8.49 -16.98 22.84
C ALA A 386 8.66 -17.64 24.21
N THR A 387 9.70 -18.45 24.36
CA THR A 387 10.03 -19.16 25.59
C THR A 387 11.38 -18.70 26.11
N THR A 388 11.50 -18.47 27.42
CA THR A 388 12.82 -18.24 28.03
C THR A 388 13.66 -19.50 27.92
N ALA A 389 14.94 -19.37 27.53
CA ALA A 389 15.85 -20.51 27.34
C ALA A 389 17.08 -20.42 28.25
N GLY A 390 17.51 -21.56 28.81
CA GLY A 390 18.60 -21.61 29.79
C GLY A 390 18.44 -20.61 30.93
N ALA A 391 19.52 -19.91 31.27
CA ALA A 391 19.54 -18.87 32.30
C ALA A 391 19.00 -17.50 31.82
N ALA A 392 18.49 -17.38 30.60
CA ALA A 392 17.99 -16.11 30.08
C ALA A 392 16.84 -15.58 30.96
N THR A 393 16.88 -14.28 31.26
CA THR A 393 15.86 -13.57 32.06
C THR A 393 14.77 -12.95 31.20
N SER A 394 14.84 -13.13 29.88
CA SER A 394 13.84 -12.64 28.94
C SER A 394 13.67 -13.54 27.72
N GLY A 395 12.52 -13.40 27.07
CA GLY A 395 12.19 -13.98 25.77
C GLY A 395 11.15 -13.08 25.10
N ALA A 396 11.24 -12.86 23.80
CA ALA A 396 10.33 -11.94 23.11
C ALA A 396 10.01 -12.42 21.70
N THR A 397 8.85 -12.03 21.20
CA THR A 397 8.46 -12.21 19.81
C THR A 397 7.71 -10.99 19.29
N THR A 398 7.68 -10.82 17.98
CA THR A 398 6.85 -9.82 17.31
C THR A 398 6.08 -10.46 16.17
N PHE A 399 4.79 -10.17 16.12
CA PHE A 399 3.87 -10.69 15.10
C PHE A 399 2.81 -9.62 14.79
N TYR A 400 2.03 -9.87 13.74
CA TYR A 400 0.87 -9.04 13.40
C TYR A 400 -0.43 -9.79 13.69
N SER A 401 -1.46 -9.09 14.14
CA SER A 401 -2.81 -9.61 14.34
C SER A 401 -3.85 -8.82 13.55
N SER A 402 -4.96 -9.48 13.19
CA SER A 402 -6.09 -8.83 12.55
C SER A 402 -6.71 -7.78 13.48
N PRO A 403 -6.94 -6.55 13.00
CA PRO A 403 -7.56 -5.50 13.81
C PRO A 403 -9.01 -5.81 14.19
N GLY A 404 -9.45 -5.28 15.33
CA GLY A 404 -10.83 -5.39 15.81
C GLY A 404 -11.21 -6.79 16.32
N VAL A 405 -10.28 -7.75 16.31
CA VAL A 405 -10.49 -9.12 16.79
C VAL A 405 -9.77 -9.30 18.13
N ALA A 406 -10.46 -9.91 19.10
CA ALA A 406 -9.89 -10.17 20.41
C ALA A 406 -8.66 -11.09 20.32
N LEU A 407 -7.53 -10.58 20.82
CA LEU A 407 -6.25 -11.27 20.93
C LEU A 407 -6.02 -11.64 22.40
N THR A 408 -5.92 -12.94 22.67
CA THR A 408 -5.62 -13.45 24.01
C THR A 408 -4.11 -13.58 24.16
N LEU A 409 -3.55 -12.88 25.14
CA LEU A 409 -2.17 -13.01 25.58
C LEU A 409 -2.13 -13.95 26.77
N ALA A 410 -1.15 -14.84 26.80
CA ALA A 410 -0.98 -15.82 27.86
C ALA A 410 0.47 -15.91 28.33
N ASP A 411 0.62 -16.18 29.61
CA ASP A 411 1.86 -16.56 30.26
C ASP A 411 1.69 -17.96 30.85
N VAL A 412 2.47 -18.91 30.36
CA VAL A 412 2.38 -20.31 30.76
C VAL A 412 3.72 -20.81 31.28
N ALA A 413 3.66 -21.74 32.22
CA ALA A 413 4.82 -22.48 32.67
C ALA A 413 5.39 -23.32 31.52
N ALA A 414 6.72 -23.38 31.42
CA ALA A 414 7.43 -24.30 30.55
C ALA A 414 8.30 -25.25 31.39
N GLY A 415 8.49 -26.48 30.90
CA GLY A 415 9.21 -27.51 31.65
C GLY A 415 8.52 -27.90 32.96
N THR A 416 9.28 -27.96 34.05
CA THR A 416 8.79 -28.35 35.40
C THR A 416 8.30 -27.16 36.24
N THR A 417 8.19 -25.98 35.64
CA THR A 417 7.85 -24.74 36.36
C THR A 417 6.46 -24.81 36.95
N VAL A 418 6.30 -24.36 38.20
CA VAL A 418 5.00 -24.21 38.85
C VAL A 418 4.63 -22.74 38.87
N LEU A 419 3.75 -22.30 37.96
CA LEU A 419 3.45 -20.87 37.78
C LEU A 419 2.86 -20.20 39.03
N ASN A 420 2.11 -20.94 39.84
CA ASN A 420 1.52 -20.43 41.09
C ASN A 420 2.55 -19.95 42.12
N ASN A 421 3.82 -20.37 41.98
CA ASN A 421 4.94 -19.92 42.80
C ASN A 421 5.48 -18.53 42.42
N TYR A 422 4.90 -17.90 41.41
CA TYR A 422 5.30 -16.60 40.89
C TYR A 422 4.11 -15.62 40.92
N ASP A 423 4.42 -14.35 41.19
CA ASP A 423 3.54 -13.22 40.92
C ASP A 423 3.74 -12.81 39.46
N ALA A 424 2.72 -13.04 38.63
CA ALA A 424 2.73 -12.77 37.21
C ALA A 424 2.02 -11.44 36.93
N ARG A 425 2.74 -10.47 36.37
CA ARG A 425 2.24 -9.12 36.09
C ARG A 425 2.31 -8.82 34.60
N LEU A 426 1.20 -8.41 34.01
CA LEU A 426 1.12 -7.95 32.63
C LEU A 426 1.07 -6.42 32.56
N THR A 427 1.93 -5.85 31.73
CA THR A 427 1.85 -4.45 31.30
C THR A 427 1.93 -4.37 29.79
N CYS A 428 0.99 -3.64 29.19
CA CYS A 428 0.92 -3.36 27.77
C CYS A 428 0.88 -1.86 27.53
N THR A 429 1.50 -1.42 26.44
CA THR A 429 1.49 -0.02 25.99
C THR A 429 1.34 0.00 24.47
N ASN A 430 0.67 1.02 23.94
CA ASN A 430 0.58 1.32 22.53
C ASN A 430 1.43 2.57 22.24
N ALA A 431 2.39 2.45 21.33
CA ALA A 431 3.27 3.56 20.96
C ALA A 431 2.50 4.71 20.29
N LEU A 432 1.32 4.43 19.75
CA LEU A 432 0.47 5.39 19.03
C LEU A 432 -0.67 5.95 19.90
N SER A 433 -0.70 5.61 21.20
CA SER A 433 -1.69 6.10 22.15
C SER A 433 -1.74 7.64 22.17
N GLY A 434 -2.95 8.20 22.10
CA GLY A 434 -3.18 9.65 22.05
C GLY A 434 -3.42 10.19 20.64
N THR A 435 -3.15 9.38 19.60
CA THR A 435 -3.53 9.70 18.22
C THR A 435 -4.95 9.20 17.94
N PRO A 436 -5.84 10.00 17.33
CA PRO A 436 -7.19 9.54 16.98
C PRO A 436 -7.18 8.27 16.11
N GLY A 437 -8.03 7.31 16.44
CA GLY A 437 -8.14 6.04 15.71
C GLY A 437 -7.25 4.91 16.21
N TYR A 438 -6.42 5.14 17.24
CA TYR A 438 -5.57 4.12 17.89
C TYR A 438 -6.05 3.80 19.31
N THR A 439 -5.70 2.62 19.82
CA THR A 439 -6.10 2.22 21.18
C THR A 439 -5.34 3.02 22.23
N LEU A 440 -6.05 3.59 23.21
CA LEU A 440 -5.43 4.34 24.31
C LEU A 440 -4.75 3.43 25.33
N ASN A 441 -3.64 3.89 25.92
CA ASN A 441 -2.95 3.17 26.99
C ASN A 441 -3.83 2.93 28.23
N SER A 442 -4.83 3.77 28.48
CA SER A 442 -5.78 3.58 29.58
C SER A 442 -6.71 2.37 29.39
N ALA A 443 -6.84 1.86 28.16
CA ALA A 443 -7.60 0.65 27.86
C ALA A 443 -6.72 -0.62 27.85
N MET A 444 -5.41 -0.48 28.05
CA MET A 444 -4.46 -1.60 28.06
C MET A 444 -4.20 -2.11 29.48
N PRO A 445 -3.91 -3.41 29.66
CA PRO A 445 -3.44 -3.93 30.94
C PRO A 445 -2.21 -3.17 31.43
N ASN A 446 -2.24 -2.65 32.65
CA ASN A 446 -1.10 -2.00 33.29
C ASN A 446 -0.86 -2.56 34.69
N ASN A 447 0.25 -3.29 34.86
CA ASN A 447 0.63 -3.97 36.10
C ASN A 447 -0.45 -4.89 36.68
N VAL A 448 -1.21 -5.57 35.82
CA VAL A 448 -2.32 -6.43 36.21
C VAL A 448 -1.78 -7.79 36.65
N SER A 449 -2.20 -8.26 37.84
CA SER A 449 -1.90 -9.61 38.31
C SER A 449 -2.71 -10.64 37.53
N THR A 450 -2.11 -11.24 36.51
CA THR A 450 -2.78 -12.24 35.68
C THR A 450 -1.77 -13.11 34.92
N THR A 451 -2.22 -14.29 34.49
CA THR A 451 -1.50 -15.18 33.56
C THR A 451 -2.16 -15.21 32.18
N SER A 452 -3.30 -14.52 32.00
CA SER A 452 -3.99 -14.40 30.72
C SER A 452 -4.77 -13.08 30.65
N ALA A 453 -4.74 -12.42 29.50
CA ALA A 453 -5.51 -11.20 29.26
C ALA A 453 -5.94 -11.13 27.80
N SER A 454 -7.12 -10.55 27.55
CA SER A 454 -7.58 -10.26 26.20
C SER A 454 -7.44 -8.77 25.92
N ILE A 455 -6.90 -8.43 24.74
CA ILE A 455 -6.90 -7.08 24.19
C ILE A 455 -7.57 -7.12 22.81
N THR A 456 -8.12 -6.00 22.37
CA THR A 456 -8.68 -5.87 21.01
C THR A 456 -7.97 -4.73 20.29
N PRO A 457 -6.82 -5.01 19.64
CA PRO A 457 -6.07 -4.00 18.90
C PRO A 457 -6.90 -3.41 17.75
N VAL A 458 -6.69 -2.13 17.44
CA VAL A 458 -7.27 -1.48 16.26
C VAL A 458 -6.25 -1.34 15.14
N ALA A 459 -6.70 -0.96 13.95
CA ALA A 459 -5.85 -1.00 12.76
C ALA A 459 -4.58 -0.15 12.94
N GLY A 460 -3.43 -0.71 12.59
CA GLY A 460 -2.14 -0.05 12.69
C GLY A 460 -1.60 0.19 14.11
N ASP A 461 -2.26 -0.28 15.17
CA ASP A 461 -1.72 -0.22 16.54
C ASP A 461 -0.29 -0.83 16.60
N ASP A 462 0.59 -0.26 17.44
CA ASP A 462 1.93 -0.80 17.73
C ASP A 462 2.05 -1.04 19.23
N ILE A 463 1.67 -2.25 19.65
CA ILE A 463 1.48 -2.62 21.05
C ILE A 463 2.66 -3.44 21.54
N SER A 464 3.25 -3.01 22.64
CA SER A 464 4.27 -3.73 23.39
C SER A 464 3.70 -4.22 24.71
N CYS A 465 3.70 -5.54 24.92
CA CYS A 465 3.22 -6.21 26.11
C CYS A 465 4.34 -7.00 26.77
N THR A 466 4.46 -6.91 28.09
CA THR A 466 5.45 -7.65 28.88
C THR A 466 4.79 -8.36 30.05
N TYR A 467 4.96 -9.68 30.12
CA TYR A 467 4.68 -10.46 31.32
C TYR A 467 5.93 -10.58 32.18
N THR A 468 5.86 -10.10 33.42
CA THR A 468 6.91 -10.22 34.42
C THR A 468 6.55 -11.28 35.45
N ASN A 469 7.36 -12.34 35.57
CA ASN A 469 7.23 -13.31 36.66
C ASN A 469 8.30 -13.08 37.71
N THR A 470 7.84 -12.85 38.94
CA THR A 470 8.71 -12.70 40.09
C THR A 470 8.36 -13.76 41.14
N PRO A 471 9.32 -14.52 41.68
CA PRO A 471 9.07 -15.48 42.75
C PRO A 471 8.26 -14.88 43.89
N LYS A 472 7.18 -15.56 44.28
CA LYS A 472 6.46 -15.25 45.51
C LYS A 472 7.36 -15.53 46.73
N PRO A 473 7.15 -14.81 47.85
CA PRO A 473 7.89 -15.04 49.08
C PRO A 473 7.74 -16.47 49.60
N ARG A 474 8.85 -17.07 50.04
CA ARG A 474 8.87 -18.36 50.75
C ARG A 474 9.26 -18.15 52.19
N ILE A 475 8.46 -18.69 53.10
CA ILE A 475 8.71 -18.58 54.52
C ILE A 475 8.76 -19.97 55.13
N THR A 476 9.83 -20.21 55.89
CA THR A 476 10.03 -21.42 56.67
C THR A 476 10.09 -21.04 58.14
N LEU A 477 9.34 -21.73 59.00
CA LEU A 477 9.37 -21.56 60.44
C LEU A 477 9.88 -22.83 61.11
N ASN A 478 11.01 -22.68 61.81
CA ASN A 478 11.73 -23.73 62.49
C ASN A 478 11.58 -23.59 64.01
N LYS A 479 11.80 -24.71 64.72
CA LYS A 479 11.98 -24.73 66.17
C LYS A 479 13.42 -25.08 66.51
N ALA A 480 13.98 -24.38 67.48
CA ALA A 480 15.18 -24.78 68.19
C ALA A 480 14.91 -24.86 69.70
N ILE A 481 15.59 -25.80 70.37
CA ILE A 481 15.62 -25.89 71.83
C ILE A 481 17.06 -25.69 72.27
N SER A 482 17.30 -24.71 73.14
CA SER A 482 18.66 -24.33 73.53
C SER A 482 19.32 -25.43 74.39
N ALA A 483 20.51 -25.84 73.96
CA ALA A 483 21.37 -26.74 74.74
C ALA A 483 21.88 -26.08 76.03
N ALA A 484 22.11 -24.76 76.00
CA ALA A 484 22.62 -24.00 77.15
C ALA A 484 21.64 -24.01 78.34
N GLY A 485 20.34 -24.22 78.08
CA GLY A 485 19.33 -24.41 79.13
C GLY A 485 19.12 -25.88 79.55
N GLY A 486 19.88 -26.84 79.01
CA GLY A 486 19.68 -28.27 79.29
C GLY A 486 18.53 -28.92 78.51
N GLY A 487 18.08 -28.33 77.39
CA GLY A 487 17.04 -28.90 76.55
C GLY A 487 15.61 -28.73 77.11
N ARG A 488 14.69 -29.58 76.65
CA ARG A 488 13.28 -29.56 77.09
C ARG A 488 13.16 -29.83 78.59
N VAL A 489 12.31 -29.11 79.34
CA VAL A 489 12.08 -29.28 80.79
C VAL A 489 11.67 -30.71 81.11
N ARG A 490 10.70 -31.24 80.37
CA ARG A 490 10.33 -32.66 80.33
C ARG A 490 10.71 -33.23 78.98
N SER A 491 11.13 -34.49 78.95
CA SER A 491 11.46 -35.19 77.70
C SER A 491 10.27 -35.27 76.72
N THR A 492 9.04 -35.15 77.23
CA THR A 492 7.79 -35.14 76.46
C THR A 492 7.31 -33.75 76.05
N ASP A 493 7.96 -32.66 76.46
CA ASP A 493 7.48 -31.32 76.13
C ASP A 493 7.55 -31.11 74.62
N GLN A 494 6.48 -30.63 74.00
CA GLN A 494 6.41 -30.31 72.58
C GLN A 494 5.75 -28.95 72.35
N PHE A 495 6.02 -28.36 71.20
CA PHE A 495 5.57 -27.03 70.81
C PHE A 495 4.90 -27.06 69.45
N VAL A 496 3.80 -26.33 69.29
CA VAL A 496 3.11 -26.16 68.01
C VAL A 496 3.59 -24.87 67.37
N LEU A 497 4.17 -24.99 66.18
CA LEU A 497 4.51 -23.87 65.32
C LEU A 497 3.33 -23.57 64.41
N ALA A 498 2.94 -22.31 64.29
CA ALA A 498 1.88 -21.87 63.39
C ALA A 498 2.30 -20.62 62.61
N MET A 499 1.76 -20.50 61.40
CA MET A 499 1.94 -19.36 60.52
C MET A 499 0.62 -19.11 59.79
N THR A 500 0.22 -17.84 59.67
CA THR A 500 -1.00 -17.46 58.93
C THR A 500 -0.97 -18.05 57.52
N GLY A 501 -1.99 -18.86 57.18
CA GLY A 501 -2.09 -19.48 55.85
C GLY A 501 -1.30 -20.78 55.67
N ALA A 502 -0.65 -21.31 56.70
CA ALA A 502 0.03 -22.60 56.67
C ALA A 502 -0.57 -23.59 57.69
N THR A 503 -0.43 -24.88 57.43
CA THR A 503 -0.80 -25.93 58.38
C THR A 503 0.16 -25.92 59.58
N PRO A 504 -0.33 -25.80 60.83
CA PRO A 504 0.53 -25.86 62.00
C PRO A 504 1.28 -27.19 62.12
N VAL A 505 2.49 -27.15 62.66
CA VAL A 505 3.31 -28.34 62.92
C VAL A 505 3.61 -28.44 64.41
N THR A 506 3.25 -29.58 65.00
CA THR A 506 3.70 -29.95 66.34
C THR A 506 5.08 -30.56 66.27
N THR A 507 5.99 -30.02 67.06
CA THR A 507 7.36 -30.52 67.13
C THR A 507 7.40 -31.93 67.71
N THR A 508 8.46 -32.68 67.37
CA THR A 508 8.80 -33.99 67.95
C THR A 508 10.29 -34.03 68.30
N GLY A 509 10.71 -35.01 69.11
CA GLY A 509 12.11 -35.23 69.48
C GLY A 509 12.38 -35.08 70.98
N THR A 510 13.57 -35.47 71.45
CA THR A 510 13.95 -35.49 72.87
C THR A 510 15.14 -34.57 73.15
N GLY A 511 15.37 -34.24 74.42
CA GLY A 511 16.50 -33.39 74.83
C GLY A 511 16.42 -32.00 74.19
N ASN A 512 17.43 -31.63 73.39
CA ASN A 512 17.45 -30.40 72.59
C ASN A 512 17.13 -30.65 71.09
N ALA A 513 16.86 -31.89 70.70
CA ALA A 513 16.58 -32.25 69.31
C ALA A 513 15.14 -31.93 68.91
N VAL A 514 15.00 -31.45 67.68
CA VAL A 514 13.73 -31.25 66.97
C VAL A 514 13.79 -32.05 65.68
N THR A 515 12.91 -33.03 65.51
CA THR A 515 12.89 -33.92 64.33
C THR A 515 11.70 -33.71 63.42
N SER A 516 10.73 -32.89 63.83
CA SER A 516 9.61 -32.47 62.99
C SER A 516 10.08 -31.61 61.82
N ALA A 517 9.40 -31.72 60.68
CA ALA A 517 9.58 -30.78 59.57
C ALA A 517 9.23 -29.34 60.00
N PRO A 518 9.81 -28.31 59.37
CA PRO A 518 9.39 -26.94 59.59
C PRO A 518 7.99 -26.68 59.00
N VAL A 519 7.35 -25.60 59.44
CA VAL A 519 6.17 -25.05 58.76
C VAL A 519 6.66 -24.27 57.53
N SER A 520 6.10 -24.54 56.34
CA SER A 520 6.48 -23.89 55.09
C SER A 520 5.28 -23.22 54.43
N LEU A 521 5.50 -22.03 53.85
CA LEU A 521 4.49 -21.24 53.17
C LEU A 521 5.04 -20.55 51.93
N VAL A 522 4.31 -20.61 50.81
CA VAL A 522 4.45 -19.67 49.69
C VAL A 522 3.42 -18.57 49.91
N ALA A 523 3.86 -17.41 50.41
CA ALA A 523 2.95 -16.33 50.78
C ALA A 523 2.61 -15.42 49.60
N THR A 524 1.64 -14.53 49.80
CA THR A 524 1.37 -13.43 48.87
C THR A 524 2.16 -12.21 49.33
N ALA A 525 2.96 -11.61 48.44
CA ALA A 525 3.73 -10.42 48.76
C ALA A 525 2.81 -9.25 49.16
N GLY A 526 3.25 -8.44 50.13
CA GLY A 526 2.49 -7.30 50.65
C GLY A 526 1.38 -7.68 51.64
N VAL A 527 1.10 -8.97 51.86
CA VAL A 527 0.11 -9.43 52.84
C VAL A 527 0.82 -9.79 54.15
N PRO A 528 0.52 -9.11 55.28
CA PRO A 528 1.14 -9.44 56.57
C PRO A 528 0.89 -10.89 56.98
N ILE A 529 1.93 -11.55 57.49
CA ILE A 529 1.83 -12.88 58.08
C ILE A 529 2.18 -12.86 59.55
N THR A 530 1.42 -13.60 60.36
CA THR A 530 1.72 -13.80 61.78
C THR A 530 2.30 -15.18 61.95
N VAL A 531 3.44 -15.26 62.65
CA VAL A 531 4.04 -16.52 63.08
C VAL A 531 3.95 -16.63 64.59
N SER A 532 3.78 -17.85 65.08
CA SER A 532 3.64 -18.09 66.50
C SER A 532 4.10 -19.48 66.90
N GLU A 533 4.38 -19.61 68.19
CA GLU A 533 4.58 -20.87 68.88
C GLU A 533 3.63 -20.96 70.08
N THR A 534 3.04 -22.14 70.28
CA THR A 534 2.26 -22.45 71.48
C THR A 534 2.70 -23.78 72.09
N ALA A 535 2.32 -24.02 73.35
CA ALA A 535 2.54 -25.31 73.98
C ALA A 535 1.69 -26.40 73.30
N ALA A 536 2.29 -27.56 73.01
CA ALA A 536 1.54 -28.69 72.51
C ALA A 536 0.79 -29.41 73.65
N SER A 537 -0.32 -30.04 73.29
CA SER A 537 -1.06 -30.91 74.19
C SER A 537 -0.31 -32.24 74.37
N THR A 538 0.43 -32.36 75.46
CA THR A 538 1.20 -33.55 75.85
C THR A 538 0.73 -34.06 77.22
N THR A 539 1.13 -35.27 77.62
CA THR A 539 0.86 -35.79 78.97
C THR A 539 2.17 -36.20 79.66
N PRO A 540 2.60 -35.51 80.74
CA PRO A 540 2.06 -34.26 81.28
C PRO A 540 2.12 -33.08 80.29
N ALA A 541 1.25 -32.08 80.48
CA ALA A 541 1.15 -30.93 79.59
C ALA A 541 2.44 -30.11 79.51
N THR A 542 2.80 -29.70 78.30
CA THR A 542 3.90 -28.77 78.06
C THR A 542 3.50 -27.40 78.61
N ASN A 543 4.42 -26.73 79.30
CA ASN A 543 4.21 -25.36 79.78
C ASN A 543 5.27 -24.43 79.19
N LEU A 544 4.84 -23.55 78.27
CA LEU A 544 5.72 -22.60 77.60
C LEU A 544 6.32 -21.57 78.58
N ALA A 545 5.67 -21.30 79.72
CA ALA A 545 6.18 -20.36 80.73
C ALA A 545 7.50 -20.82 81.38
N ASN A 546 7.80 -22.12 81.32
CA ASN A 546 9.06 -22.70 81.79
C ASN A 546 10.25 -22.38 80.87
N TYR A 547 10.01 -21.68 79.76
CA TYR A 547 11.01 -21.32 78.77
C TYR A 547 11.04 -19.80 78.56
N THR A 548 12.22 -19.31 78.20
CA THR A 548 12.40 -18.00 77.55
C THR A 548 12.40 -18.25 76.04
N THR A 549 11.41 -17.68 75.34
CA THR A 549 11.27 -17.81 73.88
C THR A 549 11.83 -16.58 73.18
N THR A 550 12.78 -16.80 72.28
CA THR A 550 13.29 -15.81 71.33
C THR A 550 12.99 -16.22 69.91
N TYR A 551 13.03 -15.28 68.99
CA TYR A 551 12.97 -15.56 67.55
C TYR A 551 14.02 -14.75 66.80
N ALA A 552 14.52 -15.35 65.72
CA ALA A 552 15.37 -14.69 64.75
C ALA A 552 15.02 -15.21 63.35
N CYS A 553 15.18 -14.36 62.34
CA CYS A 553 14.95 -14.74 60.96
C CYS A 553 16.12 -14.34 60.08
N THR A 554 16.37 -15.12 59.05
CA THR A 554 17.28 -14.79 57.96
C THR A 554 16.50 -14.69 56.67
N ASN A 555 16.86 -13.76 55.79
CA ASN A 555 16.29 -13.68 54.45
C ASN A 555 17.42 -13.83 53.43
N SER A 556 17.38 -14.90 52.63
CA SER A 556 18.36 -15.14 51.55
C SER A 556 17.88 -14.63 50.19
N GLY A 557 16.68 -14.04 50.13
CA GLY A 557 16.12 -13.40 48.95
C GLY A 557 16.81 -12.08 48.59
N THR A 558 16.83 -11.75 47.30
CA THR A 558 17.36 -10.46 46.81
C THR A 558 16.46 -9.29 47.21
N GLY A 559 17.03 -8.25 47.81
CA GLY A 559 16.28 -7.07 48.29
C GLY A 559 15.43 -7.35 49.54
N GLY A 560 15.79 -8.38 50.31
CA GLY A 560 14.92 -9.03 51.26
C GLY A 560 14.38 -8.18 52.40
N THR A 561 13.14 -8.45 52.79
CA THR A 561 12.51 -7.94 54.01
C THR A 561 13.37 -8.26 55.23
N VAL A 562 13.73 -7.23 56.00
CA VAL A 562 14.42 -7.38 57.29
C VAL A 562 13.40 -7.65 58.38
N VAL A 563 13.52 -8.79 59.04
CA VAL A 563 12.73 -9.14 60.21
C VAL A 563 13.63 -9.04 61.43
N THR A 564 13.35 -8.07 62.30
CA THR A 564 14.16 -7.81 63.50
C THR A 564 13.99 -8.96 64.50
N ALA A 565 15.10 -9.49 65.01
CA ALA A 565 15.06 -10.52 66.05
C ALA A 565 14.46 -9.96 67.36
N GLY A 566 13.82 -10.84 68.14
CA GLY A 566 13.14 -10.41 69.36
C GLY A 566 12.83 -11.52 70.34
N THR A 567 12.08 -11.15 71.38
CA THR A 567 11.56 -12.05 72.40
C THR A 567 10.05 -12.15 72.30
N GLY A 568 9.51 -13.32 72.61
CA GLY A 568 8.06 -13.57 72.57
C GLY A 568 7.71 -14.80 71.75
N ALA A 569 6.47 -15.25 71.88
CA ALA A 569 5.97 -16.45 71.22
C ALA A 569 5.17 -16.14 69.93
N SER A 570 5.12 -14.89 69.50
CA SER A 570 4.50 -14.49 68.23
C SER A 570 5.05 -13.15 67.74
N PHE A 571 5.08 -12.97 66.43
CA PHE A 571 5.35 -11.71 65.76
C PHE A 571 4.73 -11.69 64.36
N THR A 572 4.65 -10.50 63.76
CA THR A 572 4.07 -10.28 62.43
C THR A 572 5.07 -9.52 61.55
N PHE A 573 5.13 -9.88 60.27
CA PHE A 573 5.89 -9.12 59.28
C PHE A 573 5.22 -9.23 57.89
N THR A 574 5.58 -8.33 56.97
CA THR A 574 5.02 -8.28 55.62
C THR A 574 6.08 -8.70 54.61
N PRO A 575 5.99 -9.90 54.01
CA PRO A 575 6.96 -10.35 53.03
C PRO A 575 6.77 -9.65 51.67
N ALA A 576 7.85 -9.52 50.90
CA ALA A 576 7.88 -9.01 49.54
C ALA A 576 8.19 -10.12 48.53
N ASN A 577 7.96 -9.88 47.24
CA ASN A 577 8.40 -10.81 46.19
C ASN A 577 9.92 -11.01 46.28
N ASN A 578 10.41 -12.19 45.87
CA ASN A 578 11.79 -12.69 46.03
C ASN A 578 12.25 -13.03 47.45
N ASP A 579 11.47 -12.75 48.50
CA ASP A 579 11.87 -13.14 49.86
C ASP A 579 12.01 -14.66 50.01
N VAL A 580 13.07 -15.07 50.71
CA VAL A 580 13.28 -16.45 51.17
C VAL A 580 13.63 -16.38 52.65
N VAL A 581 12.59 -16.30 53.48
CA VAL A 581 12.70 -16.05 54.92
C VAL A 581 12.69 -17.37 55.68
N ALA A 582 13.70 -17.60 56.52
CA ALA A 582 13.74 -18.69 57.48
C ALA A 582 13.76 -18.12 58.89
N CYS A 583 12.69 -18.34 59.66
CA CYS A 583 12.54 -17.91 61.04
C CYS A 583 12.70 -19.09 61.99
N THR A 584 13.32 -18.87 63.14
CA THR A 584 13.46 -19.91 64.17
C THR A 584 12.99 -19.37 65.52
N PHE A 585 12.00 -20.02 66.14
CA PHE A 585 11.73 -19.82 67.56
C PHE A 585 12.67 -20.70 68.39
N THR A 586 13.42 -20.09 69.30
CA THR A 586 14.33 -20.77 70.22
C THR A 586 13.79 -20.74 71.63
N ASN A 587 13.50 -21.90 72.22
CA ASN A 587 13.14 -22.00 73.63
C ASN A 587 14.37 -22.37 74.46
N THR A 588 14.67 -21.53 75.45
CA THR A 588 15.69 -21.81 76.47
C THR A 588 14.99 -22.08 77.79
N ARG A 589 15.19 -23.27 78.36
CA ARG A 589 14.65 -23.62 79.68
C ARG A 589 15.10 -22.58 80.71
N LYS A 590 14.18 -22.11 81.54
CA LYS A 590 14.50 -21.27 82.70
C LYS A 590 15.08 -22.13 83.82
N SER A 591 16.08 -21.63 84.52
CA SER A 591 16.57 -22.26 85.75
C SER A 591 15.43 -22.37 86.76
N ALA A 592 15.38 -23.46 87.53
CA ALA A 592 14.42 -23.58 88.62
C ALA A 592 14.71 -22.46 89.64
N THR A 593 13.77 -21.54 89.83
CA THR A 593 13.72 -20.74 91.05
C THR A 593 13.36 -21.71 92.17
N LEU A 594 14.35 -21.99 93.02
CA LEU A 594 14.19 -22.76 94.26
C LEU A 594 13.24 -22.06 95.22
#